data_AF-A0A7C4BA47-F1
#
_entry.id   AF-A0A7C4BA47-F1
#
_cell.length_a   1.000
_cell.length_b   1.000
_cell.length_c   1.000
_cell.angle_alpha   90.00
_cell.angle_beta   90.00
_cell.angle_gamma   90.00
#
_symmetry.space_group_name_H-M   'P 1'
#
loop_
_entity.id
_entity.type
_entity.pdbx_description
1 polymer ?
#
loop_
_entity_poly.entity_id
_entity_poly.type
_entity_poly.pdbx_seq_one_letter_code
_entity_poly.pdbx_strand_id
1 'polypeptide(L)'
;MRGGGAKMWDVNRALKVNANVYHVYIACMLARFRELGMLKFGVIKGASEATGRCIAQYIAATHGPGFSSIEEALKQLNLVFTFSDEVRVRTYENILEVMFHKDSCRICPRNIGGLELPGPACPNVGFVKGYLEELGLVKL
;
A
#
# COMPACT_ATOMS: atom_id res chain seq x y z
N MET A 1 -28.33 14.48 14.72
CA MET A 1 -27.65 13.62 13.73
C MET A 1 -27.69 14.34 12.39
N ARG A 2 -26.58 14.92 11.92
CA ARG A 2 -26.51 15.56 10.59
C ARG A 2 -25.84 14.56 9.65
N GLY A 3 -26.63 13.96 8.76
CA GLY A 3 -26.14 13.17 7.64
C GLY A 3 -25.41 14.08 6.67
N GLY A 4 -24.09 14.17 6.80
CA GLY A 4 -23.23 14.71 5.76
C GLY A 4 -23.14 13.67 4.65
N GLY A 5 -23.58 14.03 3.44
CA GLY A 5 -23.53 13.15 2.28
C GLY A 5 -22.11 12.61 2.08
N ALA A 6 -21.96 11.29 2.22
CA ALA A 6 -20.72 10.61 1.88
C ALA A 6 -20.40 10.94 0.42
N LYS A 7 -19.27 11.58 0.17
CA LYS A 7 -18.80 11.76 -1.21
C LYS A 7 -18.58 10.36 -1.79
N MET A 8 -19.43 10.06 -2.76
CA MET A 8 -19.62 8.77 -3.39
C MET A 8 -18.37 8.38 -4.18
N TRP A 9 -18.08 7.08 -4.17
CA TRP A 9 -17.18 6.42 -5.13
C TRP A 9 -17.29 7.04 -6.53
N ASP A 10 -16.13 7.35 -7.13
CA ASP A 10 -16.02 7.91 -8.48
C ASP A 10 -15.09 7.03 -9.32
N VAL A 11 -15.69 6.29 -10.25
CA VAL A 11 -14.99 5.37 -11.15
C VAL A 11 -13.88 6.06 -11.95
N ASN A 12 -14.03 7.35 -12.26
CA ASN A 12 -13.02 8.08 -13.04
C ASN A 12 -11.69 8.20 -12.30
N ARG A 13 -11.71 8.23 -10.97
CA ARG A 13 -10.46 8.27 -10.19
C ARG A 13 -9.67 6.97 -10.34
N ALA A 14 -10.34 5.83 -10.41
CA ALA A 14 -9.72 4.52 -10.65
C ALA A 14 -9.23 4.37 -12.09
N LEU A 15 -10.03 4.82 -13.07
CA LEU A 15 -9.64 4.82 -14.48
C LEU A 15 -8.41 5.70 -14.74
N LYS A 16 -8.34 6.87 -14.09
CA LYS A 16 -7.22 7.82 -14.23
C LYS A 16 -5.85 7.20 -13.89
N VAL A 17 -5.82 6.24 -12.97
CA VAL A 17 -4.57 5.58 -12.53
C VAL A 17 -4.43 4.16 -13.09
N ASN A 18 -5.29 3.77 -14.02
CA ASN A 18 -5.34 2.41 -14.57
C ASN A 18 -5.43 1.33 -13.48
N ALA A 19 -6.32 1.53 -12.51
CA ALA A 19 -6.55 0.56 -11.44
C ALA A 19 -7.28 -0.69 -11.96
N ASN A 20 -6.83 -1.88 -11.58
CA ASN A 20 -7.55 -3.13 -11.84
C ASN A 20 -8.60 -3.39 -10.74
N VAL A 21 -9.34 -4.50 -10.86
CA VAL A 21 -10.41 -4.84 -9.92
C VAL A 21 -9.91 -5.07 -8.48
N TYR A 22 -8.70 -5.58 -8.28
CA TYR A 22 -8.11 -5.81 -6.96
C TYR A 22 -7.71 -4.50 -6.27
N HIS A 23 -7.16 -3.56 -7.04
CA HIS A 23 -6.85 -2.21 -6.60
C HIS A 23 -8.10 -1.50 -6.07
N VAL A 24 -9.18 -1.55 -6.85
CA VAL A 24 -10.47 -0.96 -6.47
C VAL A 24 -11.02 -1.63 -5.22
N TYR A 25 -11.00 -2.97 -5.17
CA TYR A 25 -11.47 -3.73 -4.01
C TYR A 25 -10.76 -3.30 -2.71
N ILE A 26 -9.42 -3.31 -2.72
CA ILE A 26 -8.61 -2.95 -1.53
C ILE A 26 -8.86 -1.49 -1.12
N ALA A 27 -8.78 -0.55 -2.08
CA ALA A 27 -8.91 0.86 -1.79
C ALA A 27 -10.31 1.22 -1.26
N CYS A 28 -11.37 0.66 -1.85
CA CYS A 28 -12.75 0.88 -1.41
C CYS A 28 -13.03 0.25 -0.04
N MET A 29 -12.52 -0.96 0.24
CA MET A 29 -12.67 -1.56 1.57
C MET A 29 -11.98 -0.72 2.65
N LEU A 30 -10.73 -0.29 2.41
CA LEU A 30 -9.99 0.54 3.36
C LEU A 30 -10.67 1.90 3.58
N ALA A 31 -11.18 2.52 2.52
CA ALA A 31 -11.96 3.75 2.65
C ALA A 31 -13.22 3.52 3.50
N ARG A 32 -13.97 2.44 3.24
CA ARG A 32 -15.21 2.16 3.95
C ARG A 32 -14.99 1.86 5.42
N PHE A 33 -14.00 1.03 5.77
CA PHE A 33 -13.69 0.77 7.18
C PHE A 33 -13.21 2.03 7.91
N ARG A 34 -12.55 2.97 7.22
CA ARG A 34 -12.17 4.26 7.78
C ARG A 34 -13.38 5.16 8.04
N GLU A 35 -14.34 5.21 7.12
CA GLU A 35 -15.61 5.93 7.30
C GLU A 35 -16.43 5.37 8.46
N LEU A 36 -16.44 4.04 8.63
CA LEU A 36 -17.08 3.37 9.75
C LEU A 36 -16.36 3.57 11.09
N GLY A 37 -15.24 4.30 11.12
CA GLY A 37 -14.46 4.56 12.33
C GLY A 37 -13.65 3.35 12.83
N MET A 38 -13.62 2.25 12.07
CA MET A 38 -12.93 1.01 12.45
C MET A 38 -11.41 1.09 12.25
N LEU A 39 -10.97 1.92 11.30
CA LEU A 39 -9.55 2.07 11.01
C LEU A 39 -8.99 3.37 11.61
N LYS A 40 -8.03 3.23 12.52
CA LYS A 40 -7.07 4.28 12.90
C LYS A 40 -5.74 4.02 12.17
N PHE A 41 -4.88 5.03 12.06
CA PHE A 41 -3.58 4.88 11.37
C PHE A 41 -2.78 3.68 11.88
N GLY A 42 -2.69 3.50 13.20
CA GLY A 42 -1.99 2.35 13.79
C GLY A 42 -2.57 0.99 13.38
N VAL A 43 -3.90 0.89 13.23
CA VAL A 43 -4.57 -0.34 12.76
C VAL A 43 -4.24 -0.60 11.29
N ILE A 44 -4.32 0.42 10.44
CA ILE A 44 -3.95 0.31 9.02
C ILE A 44 -2.49 -0.11 8.89
N LYS A 45 -1.59 0.55 9.63
CA LYS A 45 -0.16 0.26 9.62
C LYS A 45 0.10 -1.19 10.04
N GLY A 46 -0.39 -1.62 11.20
CA GLY A 46 -0.16 -2.97 11.71
C GLY A 46 -0.76 -4.07 10.83
N ALA A 47 -1.98 -3.87 10.31
CA ALA A 47 -2.59 -4.81 9.36
C ALA A 47 -1.80 -4.88 8.05
N SER A 48 -1.32 -3.74 7.55
CA SER A 48 -0.51 -3.68 6.34
C SER A 48 0.85 -4.35 6.54
N GLU A 49 1.51 -4.16 7.69
CA GLU A 49 2.75 -4.87 8.05
C GLU A 49 2.55 -6.39 8.06
N ALA A 50 1.49 -6.88 8.70
CA ALA A 50 1.18 -8.31 8.72
C ALA A 50 0.94 -8.84 7.30
N THR A 51 0.23 -8.07 6.47
CA THR A 51 -0.01 -8.43 5.06
C THR A 51 1.29 -8.46 4.26
N GLY A 52 2.20 -7.51 4.50
CA GLY A 52 3.54 -7.48 3.88
C GLY A 52 4.33 -8.75 4.16
N ARG A 53 4.31 -9.21 5.42
CA ARG A 53 4.94 -10.48 5.83
C ARG A 53 4.33 -11.68 5.11
N CYS A 54 3.01 -11.79 5.05
CA CYS A 54 2.34 -12.87 4.32
C CYS A 54 2.74 -12.91 2.83
N ILE A 55 2.85 -11.75 2.19
CA ILE A 55 3.27 -11.66 0.78
C ILE A 55 4.74 -12.04 0.60
N ALA A 56 5.63 -11.61 1.50
CA ALA A 56 7.02 -12.04 1.47
C ALA A 56 7.16 -13.57 1.57
N GLN A 57 6.44 -14.20 2.50
CA GLN A 57 6.40 -15.66 2.65
C GLN A 57 5.88 -16.35 1.37
N TYR A 58 4.80 -15.83 0.78
CA TYR A 58 4.25 -16.38 -0.46
C TYR A 58 5.22 -16.26 -1.64
N ILE A 59 5.87 -15.10 -1.79
CA ILE A 59 6.85 -14.87 -2.86
C ILE A 59 8.07 -15.76 -2.66
N ALA A 60 8.60 -15.86 -1.44
CA ALA A 60 9.74 -16.74 -1.13
C ALA A 60 9.42 -18.22 -1.44
N ALA A 61 8.19 -18.66 -1.14
CA ALA A 61 7.74 -20.02 -1.44
C ALA A 61 7.60 -20.31 -2.94
N THR A 62 7.36 -19.29 -3.77
CA THR A 62 7.09 -19.44 -5.22
C THR A 62 8.29 -19.15 -6.11
N HIS A 63 9.22 -18.28 -5.67
CA HIS A 63 10.34 -17.80 -6.49
C HIS A 63 11.72 -18.30 -6.02
N GLY A 64 11.79 -19.04 -4.92
CA GLY A 64 13.07 -19.55 -4.39
C GLY A 64 13.83 -18.50 -3.56
N PRO A 65 15.11 -18.77 -3.20
CA PRO A 65 15.76 -18.08 -2.11
C PRO A 65 16.17 -16.66 -2.46
N GLY A 66 15.46 -15.71 -1.83
CA GLY A 66 15.95 -14.36 -1.50
C GLY A 66 16.06 -13.37 -2.65
N PHE A 67 15.99 -12.09 -2.30
CA PHE A 67 16.35 -10.98 -3.19
C PHE A 67 17.77 -10.53 -2.86
N SER A 68 18.53 -10.11 -3.88
CA SER A 68 19.90 -9.62 -3.70
C SER A 68 19.96 -8.21 -3.11
N SER A 69 18.85 -7.45 -3.18
CA SER A 69 18.77 -6.08 -2.67
C SER A 69 17.33 -5.65 -2.34
N ILE A 70 17.20 -4.59 -1.54
CA ILE A 70 15.91 -3.93 -1.25
C ILE A 70 15.26 -3.41 -2.54
N GLU A 71 16.06 -2.86 -3.46
CA GLU A 71 15.56 -2.34 -4.72
C GLU A 71 14.95 -3.44 -5.59
N GLU A 72 15.62 -4.59 -5.68
CA GLU A 72 15.11 -5.76 -6.40
C GLU A 72 13.80 -6.27 -5.78
N ALA A 73 13.76 -6.42 -4.44
CA ALA A 73 12.56 -6.85 -3.74
C ALA A 73 11.37 -5.91 -3.99
N LEU A 74 11.59 -4.60 -3.95
CA LEU A 74 10.54 -3.60 -4.18
C LEU A 74 10.11 -3.50 -5.64
N LYS A 75 11.04 -3.70 -6.59
CA LYS A 75 10.69 -3.84 -8.01
C LYS A 75 9.80 -5.05 -8.23
N GLN A 76 10.16 -6.21 -7.66
CA GLN A 76 9.33 -7.41 -7.77
C GLN A 76 7.96 -7.21 -7.12
N LEU A 77 7.92 -6.61 -5.93
CA LEU A 77 6.67 -6.27 -5.27
C LEU A 77 5.79 -5.36 -6.15
N ASN A 78 6.37 -4.33 -6.77
CA ASN A 78 5.63 -3.44 -7.66
C ASN A 78 5.27 -4.10 -9.01
N LEU A 79 6.02 -5.10 -9.49
CA LEU A 79 5.65 -5.89 -10.67
C LEU A 79 4.41 -6.74 -10.40
N VAL A 80 4.38 -7.44 -9.27
CA VAL A 80 3.25 -8.33 -8.90
C VAL A 80 1.98 -7.54 -8.67
N PHE A 81 2.08 -6.41 -7.98
CA PHE A 81 0.89 -5.65 -7.55
C PHE A 81 0.64 -4.39 -8.34
N THR A 82 1.60 -3.90 -9.14
CA THR A 82 1.43 -2.70 -9.97
C THR A 82 0.99 -1.47 -9.15
N PHE A 83 1.46 -1.31 -7.91
CA PHE A 83 0.95 -0.25 -7.01
C PHE A 83 1.19 1.17 -7.50
N SER A 84 2.27 1.41 -8.23
CA SER A 84 2.65 2.73 -8.73
C SER A 84 3.40 2.59 -10.04
N ASP A 85 3.35 3.62 -10.89
CA ASP A 85 4.17 3.67 -12.11
C ASP A 85 5.66 3.66 -11.80
N GLU A 86 6.02 4.28 -10.67
CA GLU A 86 7.40 4.37 -10.22
C GLU A 86 7.49 4.11 -8.71
N VAL A 87 8.50 3.32 -8.33
CA VAL A 87 8.95 3.12 -6.95
C VAL A 87 10.44 3.46 -6.93
N ARG A 88 10.81 4.48 -6.16
CA ARG A 88 12.20 4.88 -5.98
C ARG A 88 12.65 4.51 -4.58
N VAL A 89 13.88 4.03 -4.47
CA VAL A 89 14.51 3.67 -3.22
C VAL A 89 15.76 4.53 -3.05
N ARG A 90 15.93 5.10 -1.86
CA ARG A 90 17.19 5.74 -1.46
C ARG A 90 17.59 5.20 -0.11
N THR A 91 18.87 4.90 0.01
CA THR A 91 19.49 4.54 1.29
C THR A 91 20.55 5.58 1.57
N TYR A 92 20.46 6.24 2.72
CA TYR A 92 21.51 7.14 3.20
C TYR A 92 21.62 6.99 4.71
N GLU A 93 22.86 6.85 5.18
CA GLU A 93 23.17 6.51 6.58
C GLU A 93 22.39 5.25 7.02
N ASN A 94 21.44 5.41 7.95
CA ASN A 94 20.57 4.37 8.47
C ASN A 94 19.09 4.58 8.09
N ILE A 95 18.82 5.41 7.08
CA ILE A 95 17.49 5.73 6.61
C ILE A 95 17.23 5.03 5.28
N LEU A 96 16.14 4.26 5.24
CA LEU A 96 15.55 3.76 4.01
C LEU A 96 14.37 4.65 3.62
N GLU A 97 14.53 5.39 2.53
CA GLU A 97 13.42 6.10 1.89
C GLU A 97 12.84 5.29 0.74
N VAL A 98 11.55 5.01 0.83
CA VAL A 98 10.77 4.39 -0.26
C VAL A 98 9.72 5.39 -0.72
N MET A 99 9.85 5.82 -1.98
CA MET A 99 9.00 6.84 -2.57
C MET A 99 8.07 6.23 -3.60
N PHE A 100 6.77 6.48 -3.42
CA PHE A 100 5.72 6.14 -4.38
C PHE A 100 5.21 7.42 -5.01
N HIS A 101 5.01 7.41 -6.33
CA HIS A 101 4.38 8.52 -7.00
C HIS A 101 2.89 8.56 -6.62
N LYS A 102 2.49 9.60 -5.88
CA LYS A 102 1.16 9.70 -5.24
C LYS A 102 0.04 9.62 -6.27
N ASP A 103 0.16 10.34 -7.38
CA ASP A 103 -0.93 10.48 -8.35
C ASP A 103 -1.14 9.23 -9.20
N SER A 104 -0.19 8.30 -9.19
CA SER A 104 -0.29 6.98 -9.83
C SER A 104 -0.52 5.84 -8.84
N CYS A 105 -0.68 6.13 -7.54
CA CYS A 105 -0.81 5.08 -6.52
C CYS A 105 -2.17 4.37 -6.62
N ARG A 106 -2.14 3.10 -7.03
CA ARG A 106 -3.29 2.26 -7.33
C ARG A 106 -3.95 1.60 -6.13
N ILE A 107 -3.42 1.77 -4.92
CA ILE A 107 -4.08 1.29 -3.70
C ILE A 107 -4.32 2.41 -2.68
N CYS A 108 -4.22 3.66 -3.12
CA CYS A 108 -4.48 4.82 -2.27
C CYS A 108 -5.98 4.93 -1.97
N PRO A 109 -6.42 4.78 -0.69
CA PRO A 109 -7.84 4.89 -0.35
C PRO A 109 -8.41 6.28 -0.62
N ARG A 110 -7.56 7.32 -0.65
CA ARG A 110 -7.97 8.70 -0.99
C ARG A 110 -8.21 8.86 -2.49
N ASN A 111 -7.24 8.42 -3.30
CA ASN A 111 -7.30 8.59 -4.74
C ASN A 111 -8.35 7.67 -5.35
N ILE A 112 -8.38 6.39 -4.98
CA ILE A 112 -9.31 5.42 -5.57
C ILE A 112 -10.54 5.25 -4.69
N GLY A 113 -10.35 4.94 -3.41
CA GLY A 113 -11.44 4.60 -2.50
C GLY A 113 -12.37 5.77 -2.11
N GLY A 114 -12.11 7.00 -2.59
CA GLY A 114 -12.95 8.17 -2.29
C GLY A 114 -12.83 8.68 -0.86
N LEU A 115 -11.79 8.29 -0.11
CA LEU A 115 -11.63 8.70 1.29
C LEU A 115 -11.27 10.19 1.41
N GLU A 116 -12.19 11.00 1.94
CA GLU A 116 -12.00 12.46 2.13
C GLU A 116 -11.55 12.84 3.56
N LEU A 117 -11.45 11.89 4.49
CA LEU A 117 -11.14 12.16 5.90
C LEU A 117 -9.68 12.63 6.13
N PRO A 118 -9.42 13.47 7.16
CA PRO A 118 -8.06 13.88 7.50
C PRO A 118 -7.22 12.73 8.10
N GLY A 119 -5.90 12.83 7.95
CA GLY A 119 -4.92 11.94 8.57
C GLY A 119 -4.32 10.85 7.64
N PRO A 120 -3.20 10.23 8.03
CA PRO A 120 -2.55 9.22 7.20
C PRO A 120 -3.39 7.93 7.12
N ALA A 121 -3.56 7.40 5.92
CA ALA A 121 -4.26 6.15 5.64
C ALA A 121 -3.55 5.32 4.55
N CYS A 122 -2.26 5.60 4.32
CA CYS A 122 -1.48 4.93 3.29
C CYS A 122 -1.11 3.51 3.77
N PRO A 123 -1.60 2.44 3.12
CA PRO A 123 -1.24 1.07 3.50
C PRO A 123 0.22 0.74 3.13
N ASN A 124 0.79 1.39 2.09
CA ASN A 124 2.13 1.08 1.58
C ASN A 124 3.21 1.22 2.65
N VAL A 125 3.05 2.13 3.62
CA VAL A 125 4.04 2.35 4.68
C VAL A 125 4.24 1.08 5.50
N GLY A 126 3.14 0.51 6.02
CA GLY A 126 3.21 -0.73 6.78
C GLY A 126 3.53 -1.92 5.89
N PHE A 127 2.92 -1.96 4.70
CA PHE A 127 3.07 -3.07 3.76
C PHE A 127 4.53 -3.28 3.32
N VAL A 128 5.21 -2.21 2.89
CA VAL A 128 6.63 -2.25 2.51
C VAL A 128 7.51 -2.64 3.69
N LYS A 129 7.27 -2.06 4.87
CA LYS A 129 8.02 -2.38 6.08
C LYS A 129 7.96 -3.89 6.37
N GLY A 130 6.74 -4.43 6.52
CA GLY A 130 6.55 -5.83 6.85
C GLY A 130 7.12 -6.78 5.78
N TYR A 131 7.00 -6.40 4.50
CA TYR A 131 7.57 -7.16 3.40
C TYR A 131 9.11 -7.25 3.48
N LEU A 132 9.79 -6.12 3.67
CA LEU A 132 11.26 -6.09 3.71
C LEU A 132 11.84 -6.73 4.98
N GLU A 133 11.17 -6.58 6.12
CA GLU A 133 11.57 -7.21 7.38
C GLU A 133 11.45 -8.74 7.32
N GLU A 134 10.36 -9.26 6.75
CA GLU A 134 10.17 -10.70 6.59
C GLU A 134 11.23 -11.33 5.69
N LEU A 135 11.63 -10.61 4.63
CA LEU A 135 12.71 -11.02 3.74
C LEU A 135 14.09 -10.93 4.39
N GLY A 136 14.20 -10.40 5.61
CA GLY A 136 15.46 -10.22 6.32
C GLY A 136 16.36 -9.14 5.73
N LEU A 137 15.83 -8.27 4.86
CA LEU A 137 16.60 -7.25 4.15
C LEU A 137 16.85 -6.01 5.02
N VAL A 138 16.01 -5.77 6.03
CA VAL A 138 16.08 -4.62 6.94
C VAL A 138 15.55 -4.97 8.34
N LYS A 139 15.87 -4.12 9.33
CA LYS A 139 15.20 -4.05 10.63
C LYS A 139 14.80 -2.59 10.89
N LEU A 140 13.50 -2.28 10.85
CA LEU A 140 12.96 -0.90 10.85
C LEU A 140 11.99 -0.63 12.01
#